data_AF-A0A7W9TI60-F1
#
_entry.id   AF-A0A7W9TI60-F1
#
_cell.length_a   1.000
_cell.length_b   1.000
_cell.length_c   1.000
_cell.angle_alpha   90.00
_cell.angle_beta   90.00
_cell.angle_gamma   90.00
#
_symmetry.space_group_name_H-M   'P 1'
#
loop_
_entity.id
_entity.type
_entity.pdbx_description
1 polymer ?
#
loop_
_entity_poly.entity_id
_entity_poly.type
_entity_poly.pdbx_seq_one_letter_code
_entity_poly.pdbx_strand_id
1 'polypeptide(L)'
;MGTNCRLTGGSWWSYYQAWVTAASGLDIDHMVPLAESWDSGASGWTAQRREAYAYAQGAATSLVAITARSNRSKADQDPAQWLPPAAEAHCRYVAEWAATKLRWSLAADEAEVAALREVAVGCPEQTVTYEPAVQGPAPRGSARQRQGGPRRRDAPGREGRARQRSIGA
;
A
#
# COMPACT_ATOMS: atom_id res chain seq x y z
N MET A 1 28.42 -12.27 8.38
CA MET A 1 27.99 -13.01 7.18
C MET A 1 28.59 -14.40 7.26
N GLY A 2 27.76 -15.44 7.20
CA GLY A 2 28.21 -16.84 7.22
C GLY A 2 28.46 -17.41 5.84
N THR A 3 28.81 -18.69 5.77
CA THR A 3 28.90 -19.47 4.52
C THR A 3 27.60 -19.33 3.71
N ASN A 4 27.69 -19.17 2.40
CA ASN A 4 26.57 -18.89 1.48
C ASN A 4 25.86 -17.54 1.68
N CYS A 5 26.56 -16.51 2.15
CA CYS A 5 26.02 -15.16 2.33
C CYS A 5 24.77 -15.11 3.23
N ARG A 6 24.64 -16.06 4.14
CA ARG A 6 23.54 -16.10 5.10
C ARG A 6 23.80 -15.09 6.23
N LEU A 7 22.74 -14.35 6.59
CA LEU A 7 22.72 -13.55 7.82
C LEU A 7 22.81 -14.50 9.03
N THR A 8 23.88 -14.35 9.82
CA THR A 8 24.15 -15.19 11.01
C THR A 8 23.80 -14.49 12.32
N GLY A 9 23.38 -13.22 12.27
CA GLY A 9 22.99 -12.42 13.42
C GLY A 9 22.53 -11.03 12.99
N GLY A 10 21.95 -10.29 13.93
CA GLY A 10 21.39 -8.96 13.72
C GLY A 10 20.25 -8.70 14.68
N SER A 11 19.82 -7.44 14.75
CA SER A 11 18.59 -7.04 15.43
C SER A 11 17.88 -6.05 14.53
N TRP A 12 16.61 -6.31 14.25
CA TRP A 12 15.77 -5.51 13.38
C TRP A 12 14.54 -5.04 14.14
N TRP A 13 14.19 -3.79 13.94
CA TRP A 13 12.94 -3.23 14.42
C TRP A 13 11.86 -3.46 13.37
N SER A 14 10.90 -4.34 13.66
CA SER A 14 9.75 -4.56 12.77
C SER A 14 8.89 -3.29 12.73
N TYR A 15 8.27 -3.06 11.58
CA TYR A 15 7.40 -1.91 11.35
C TYR A 15 6.33 -1.76 12.43
N TYR A 16 5.73 -2.86 12.88
CA TYR A 16 4.73 -2.89 13.95
C TYR A 16 5.33 -3.08 15.36
N GLN A 17 6.51 -2.49 15.61
CA GLN A 17 7.09 -2.26 16.95
C GLN A 17 7.45 -3.52 17.74
N ALA A 18 8.17 -4.42 17.08
CA ALA A 18 8.72 -5.61 17.71
C ALA A 18 10.19 -5.81 17.30
N TRP A 19 11.05 -6.17 18.25
CA TRP A 19 12.40 -6.60 17.94
C TRP A 19 12.41 -8.01 17.36
N VAL A 20 13.20 -8.20 16.30
CA VAL A 20 13.44 -9.50 15.68
C VAL A 20 14.95 -9.72 15.57
N THR A 21 15.42 -10.89 15.99
CA THR A 21 16.86 -11.24 15.97
C THR A 21 17.22 -12.35 14.98
N ALA A 22 16.22 -13.09 14.51
CA ALA A 22 16.36 -14.06 13.44
C ALA A 22 15.83 -13.46 12.14
N ALA A 23 16.65 -13.44 11.08
CA ALA A 23 16.24 -12.90 9.78
C ALA A 23 14.97 -13.59 9.22
N SER A 24 14.79 -14.89 9.48
CA SER A 24 13.59 -15.65 9.10
C SER A 24 12.34 -15.30 9.91
N GLY A 25 12.45 -14.44 10.92
CA GLY A 25 11.33 -13.93 11.70
C GLY A 25 10.67 -12.69 11.09
N LEU A 26 11.22 -12.17 9.99
CA LEU A 26 10.67 -11.03 9.25
C LEU A 26 10.10 -11.49 7.90
N ASP A 27 8.97 -10.89 7.54
CA ASP A 27 8.38 -10.95 6.22
C ASP A 27 8.22 -9.52 5.66
N ILE A 28 8.14 -9.42 4.33
CA ILE A 28 7.70 -8.19 3.66
C ILE A 28 6.19 -8.29 3.44
N ASP A 29 5.45 -7.32 3.94
CA ASP A 29 4.00 -7.21 3.84
C ASP A 29 3.59 -6.00 2.99
N HIS A 30 2.46 -6.12 2.29
CA HIS A 30 1.83 -4.99 1.61
C HIS A 30 0.93 -4.24 2.59
N MET A 31 1.10 -2.92 2.74
CA MET A 31 0.28 -2.12 3.67
C MET A 31 -1.21 -2.41 3.50
N VAL A 32 -1.69 -2.38 2.25
CA VAL A 32 -2.98 -2.97 1.85
C VAL A 32 -2.69 -4.31 1.14
N PRO A 33 -3.13 -5.47 1.67
CA PRO A 33 -2.84 -6.78 1.08
C PRO A 33 -3.23 -6.91 -0.40
N LEU A 34 -2.58 -7.82 -1.13
CA LEU A 34 -2.89 -8.03 -2.55
C LEU A 34 -4.34 -8.48 -2.78
N ALA A 35 -4.86 -9.41 -1.95
CA ALA A 35 -6.25 -9.86 -2.03
C ALA A 35 -7.23 -8.73 -1.69
N GLU A 36 -7.00 -8.02 -0.59
CA GLU A 36 -7.79 -6.83 -0.23
C GLU A 36 -7.79 -5.75 -1.34
N SER A 37 -6.65 -5.50 -1.97
CA SER A 37 -6.58 -4.57 -3.11
C SER A 37 -7.43 -5.02 -4.29
N TRP A 38 -7.53 -6.34 -4.52
CA TRP A 38 -8.31 -6.94 -5.60
C TRP A 38 -9.81 -6.66 -5.40
N ASP A 39 -10.30 -6.90 -4.19
CA ASP A 39 -11.70 -6.67 -3.80
C ASP A 39 -12.03 -5.18 -3.78
N SER A 40 -11.04 -4.34 -3.44
CA SER A 40 -11.11 -2.88 -3.51
C SER A 40 -11.03 -2.27 -4.93
N GLY A 41 -11.04 -3.10 -5.98
CA GLY A 41 -11.11 -2.66 -7.38
C GLY A 41 -9.85 -2.88 -8.22
N ALA A 42 -8.77 -3.43 -7.67
CA ALA A 42 -7.60 -3.82 -8.47
C ALA A 42 -7.88 -4.98 -9.43
N SER A 43 -8.99 -5.71 -9.24
CA SER A 43 -9.52 -6.68 -10.19
C SER A 43 -9.75 -6.09 -11.59
N GLY A 44 -10.17 -4.82 -11.66
CA GLY A 44 -10.38 -4.09 -12.92
C GLY A 44 -9.09 -3.51 -13.55
N TRP A 45 -7.94 -3.65 -12.90
CA TRP A 45 -6.69 -3.08 -13.39
C TRP A 45 -6.08 -3.90 -14.54
N THR A 46 -5.21 -3.25 -15.32
CA THR A 46 -4.31 -3.97 -16.23
C THR A 46 -3.29 -4.79 -15.44
N ALA A 47 -2.74 -5.84 -16.06
CA ALA A 47 -1.65 -6.61 -15.45
C ALA A 47 -0.45 -5.72 -15.07
N GLN A 48 -0.09 -4.77 -15.94
CA GLN A 48 1.00 -3.82 -15.68
C GLN A 48 0.74 -2.94 -14.45
N ARG A 49 -0.51 -2.51 -14.21
CA ARG A 49 -0.84 -1.72 -13.03
C ARG A 49 -0.82 -2.57 -11.75
N ARG A 50 -1.26 -3.83 -11.80
CA ARG A 50 -1.14 -4.76 -10.66
C ARG A 50 0.32 -5.05 -10.33
N GLU A 51 1.17 -5.23 -11.33
CA GLU A 51 2.62 -5.40 -11.13
C GLU A 51 3.25 -4.16 -10.50
N ALA A 52 2.87 -2.97 -10.98
CA ALA A 52 3.32 -1.70 -10.39
C ALA A 52 2.90 -1.56 -8.91
N TYR A 53 1.73 -2.07 -8.53
CA TYR A 53 1.28 -2.13 -7.14
C TYR A 53 2.09 -3.13 -6.32
N ALA A 54 2.26 -4.36 -6.83
CA ALA A 54 2.95 -5.43 -6.13
C ALA A 54 4.42 -5.10 -5.79
N TYR A 55 5.08 -4.30 -6.63
CA TYR A 55 6.48 -3.91 -6.49
C TYR A 55 6.70 -2.41 -6.26
N ALA A 56 5.71 -1.73 -5.65
CA ALA A 56 5.74 -0.28 -5.46
C ALA A 56 6.83 0.19 -4.47
N GLN A 57 8.05 0.40 -4.95
CA GLN A 57 9.17 0.89 -4.11
C GLN A 57 9.20 2.42 -3.97
N GLY A 58 8.49 3.16 -4.82
CA GLY A 58 8.46 4.63 -4.82
C GLY A 58 7.56 5.26 -3.75
N ALA A 59 6.88 4.46 -2.93
CA ALA A 59 6.10 4.93 -1.79
C ALA A 59 6.52 4.14 -0.56
N ALA A 60 7.12 4.83 0.41
CA ALA A 60 7.86 4.26 1.54
C ALA A 60 7.07 3.25 2.39
N THR A 61 5.75 3.28 2.32
CA THR A 61 4.85 2.46 3.12
C THR A 61 4.19 1.33 2.33
N SER A 62 4.45 1.19 1.02
CA SER A 62 3.76 0.18 0.20
C SER A 62 4.20 -1.25 0.56
N LEU A 63 5.45 -1.41 0.97
CA LEU A 63 6.07 -2.67 1.40
C LEU A 63 6.76 -2.45 2.73
N VAL A 64 6.34 -3.17 3.77
CA VAL A 64 6.83 -2.98 5.14
C VAL A 64 7.40 -4.28 5.69
N ALA A 65 8.54 -4.19 6.39
CA ALA A 65 9.15 -5.34 7.05
C ALA A 65 8.49 -5.56 8.42
N ILE A 66 7.74 -6.64 8.57
CA ILE A 66 6.99 -6.96 9.80
C ILE A 66 7.36 -8.35 10.31
N THR A 67 6.98 -8.68 11.54
CA THR A 67 7.20 -10.05 12.02
C THR A 67 6.38 -11.05 11.20
N ALA A 68 6.92 -12.24 10.94
CA ALA A 68 6.19 -13.30 10.25
C ALA A 68 4.89 -13.70 10.97
N ARG A 69 4.84 -13.54 12.30
CA ARG A 69 3.62 -13.74 13.10
C ARG A 69 2.57 -12.67 12.77
N SER A 70 2.96 -11.40 12.74
CA SER A 70 2.07 -10.29 12.38
C SER A 70 1.55 -10.46 10.95
N ASN A 71 2.42 -10.84 10.01
CA ASN A 71 2.05 -11.07 8.62
C ASN A 71 0.98 -12.16 8.48
N ARG A 72 1.17 -13.32 9.12
CA ARG A 72 0.17 -14.40 9.13
C ARG A 72 -1.11 -14.04 9.87
N SER A 73 -1.01 -13.21 10.92
CA SER A 73 -2.17 -12.73 11.67
C SER A 73 -3.00 -11.71 10.89
N LYS A 74 -2.35 -10.90 10.06
CA LYS A 74 -2.98 -9.90 9.18
C LYS A 74 -3.60 -10.57 7.97
N ALA A 75 -2.86 -11.43 7.28
CA ALA A 75 -3.31 -12.08 6.04
C ALA A 75 -3.85 -11.04 5.04
N ASP A 76 -5.10 -11.20 4.62
CA ASP A 76 -5.84 -10.30 3.73
C ASP A 76 -6.84 -9.38 4.45
N GLN A 77 -6.84 -9.37 5.79
CA GLN A 77 -7.78 -8.58 6.58
C GLN A 77 -7.53 -7.08 6.45
N ASP A 78 -8.64 -6.35 6.50
CA ASP A 78 -8.68 -4.88 6.54
C ASP A 78 -8.63 -4.35 7.99
N PRO A 79 -8.58 -3.01 8.19
CA PRO A 79 -8.62 -2.39 9.51
C PRO A 79 -9.85 -2.71 10.37
N ALA A 80 -10.96 -3.16 9.79
CA ALA A 80 -12.13 -3.58 10.56
C ALA A 80 -11.93 -4.95 11.23
N GLN A 81 -11.06 -5.78 10.66
CA GLN A 81 -10.79 -7.12 11.15
C GLN A 81 -9.44 -7.23 11.87
N TRP A 82 -8.47 -6.41 11.50
CA TRP A 82 -7.11 -6.50 12.02
C TRP A 82 -6.45 -5.14 12.23
N LEU A 83 -5.81 -4.98 13.39
CA LEU A 83 -4.91 -3.87 13.68
C LEU A 83 -3.57 -4.41 14.19
N PRO A 84 -2.46 -3.65 14.04
CA PRO A 84 -1.19 -4.00 14.67
C PRO A 84 -1.35 -4.26 16.17
N PRO A 85 -0.71 -5.31 16.74
CA PRO A 85 -0.84 -5.60 18.17
C PRO A 85 -0.36 -4.47 19.09
N ALA A 86 0.59 -3.67 18.62
CA ALA A 86 1.11 -2.50 19.29
C ALA A 86 0.18 -1.30 19.05
N ALA A 87 -0.53 -0.83 20.08
CA ALA A 87 -1.48 0.27 19.99
C ALA A 87 -0.84 1.57 19.48
N GLU A 88 0.42 1.80 19.85
CA GLU A 88 1.18 2.97 19.44
C GLU A 88 1.54 2.97 17.94
N ALA A 89 1.27 1.87 17.21
CA ALA A 89 1.36 1.81 15.75
C ALA A 89 0.03 2.17 15.04
N HIS A 90 -1.10 2.22 15.76
CA HIS A 90 -2.42 2.33 15.16
C HIS A 90 -2.59 3.61 14.34
N CYS A 91 -2.25 4.77 14.91
CA CYS A 91 -2.38 6.05 14.21
C CYS A 91 -1.57 6.10 12.91
N ARG A 92 -0.34 5.61 12.94
CA ARG A 92 0.48 5.51 11.73
C ARG A 92 -0.16 4.54 10.74
N TYR A 93 -0.55 3.35 11.19
CA TYR A 93 -1.13 2.32 10.34
C TYR A 93 -2.38 2.81 9.60
N VAL A 94 -3.36 3.39 10.27
CA VAL A 94 -4.60 3.84 9.60
C VAL A 94 -4.36 5.01 8.66
N ALA A 95 -3.41 5.90 8.97
CA ALA A 95 -3.04 7.00 8.08
C ALA A 95 -2.34 6.49 6.81
N GLU A 96 -1.46 5.52 6.92
CA GLU A 96 -0.73 4.94 5.79
C GLU A 96 -1.60 3.99 4.96
N TRP A 97 -2.53 3.30 5.60
CA TRP A 97 -3.59 2.54 4.94
C TRP A 97 -4.44 3.45 4.06
N ALA A 98 -4.97 4.54 4.63
CA ALA A 98 -5.71 5.55 3.88
C ALA A 98 -4.87 6.19 2.76
N ALA A 99 -3.60 6.52 3.03
CA ALA A 99 -2.67 7.03 2.01
C ALA A 99 -2.50 6.06 0.84
N THR A 100 -2.42 4.76 1.14
CA THR A 100 -2.25 3.70 0.14
C THR A 100 -3.50 3.57 -0.73
N LYS A 101 -4.69 3.48 -0.10
CA LYS A 101 -5.97 3.45 -0.82
C LYS A 101 -6.13 4.67 -1.73
N LEU A 102 -5.81 5.87 -1.22
CA LEU A 102 -5.88 7.13 -1.97
C LEU A 102 -4.87 7.20 -3.13
N ARG A 103 -3.62 6.77 -2.91
CA ARG A 103 -2.58 6.71 -3.95
C ARG A 103 -3.04 5.86 -5.12
N TRP A 104 -3.64 4.71 -4.84
CA TRP A 104 -3.98 3.72 -5.87
C TRP A 104 -5.41 3.83 -6.38
N SER A 105 -6.22 4.73 -5.81
CA SER A 105 -7.65 4.87 -6.09
C SER A 105 -8.42 3.57 -5.83
N LEU A 106 -8.09 2.91 -4.72
CA LEU A 106 -8.80 1.74 -4.20
C LEU A 106 -10.02 2.19 -3.40
N ALA A 107 -11.10 1.43 -3.49
CA ALA A 107 -12.28 1.62 -2.65
C ALA A 107 -12.02 1.14 -1.22
N ALA A 108 -12.86 1.62 -0.29
CA ALA A 108 -12.98 1.09 1.05
C ALA A 108 -14.47 0.86 1.32
N ASP A 109 -14.81 -0.26 1.94
CA ASP A 109 -16.19 -0.55 2.30
C ASP A 109 -16.63 0.20 3.58
N GLU A 110 -17.91 0.04 3.95
CA GLU A 110 -18.47 0.76 5.10
C GLU A 110 -17.84 0.35 6.44
N ALA A 111 -17.50 -0.93 6.61
CA ALA A 111 -16.89 -1.41 7.84
C ALA A 111 -15.44 -0.93 7.95
N GLU A 112 -14.69 -0.98 6.85
CA GLU A 112 -13.34 -0.47 6.74
C GLU A 112 -13.29 1.03 7.07
N VAL A 113 -14.18 1.84 6.47
CA VAL A 113 -14.26 3.28 6.73
C VAL A 113 -14.64 3.57 8.19
N ALA A 114 -15.56 2.80 8.77
CA ALA A 114 -15.93 2.95 10.18
C ALA A 114 -14.73 2.71 11.11
N ALA A 115 -13.99 1.62 10.90
CA ALA A 115 -12.80 1.29 11.69
C ALA A 115 -11.69 2.33 11.54
N LEU A 116 -11.44 2.80 10.31
CA LEU A 116 -10.46 3.87 10.05
C LEU A 116 -10.82 5.16 10.82
N ARG A 117 -12.10 5.53 10.84
CA ARG A 117 -12.57 6.72 11.57
C ARG A 117 -12.48 6.53 13.08
N GLU A 118 -12.89 5.38 13.59
CA GLU A 118 -12.86 5.07 15.03
C GLU A 118 -11.43 5.22 15.58
N VAL A 119 -10.45 4.63 14.91
CA VAL A 119 -9.04 4.77 15.33
C VAL A 119 -8.57 6.21 15.19
N ALA A 120 -8.97 6.91 14.12
CA ALA A 120 -8.53 8.27 13.85
C ALA A 120 -8.99 9.30 14.90
N VAL A 121 -10.08 9.05 15.63
CA VAL A 121 -10.50 9.88 16.78
C VAL A 121 -9.36 10.03 17.80
N GLY A 122 -8.56 8.99 17.98
CA GLY A 122 -7.40 8.98 18.89
C GLY A 122 -6.10 9.54 18.29
N CYS A 123 -6.13 10.07 17.06
CA CYS A 123 -4.93 10.41 16.28
C CYS A 123 -4.88 11.90 15.87
N PRO A 124 -4.89 12.84 16.84
CA PRO A 124 -5.10 14.27 16.58
C PRO A 124 -4.02 14.93 15.69
N GLU A 125 -2.80 14.39 15.68
CA GLU A 125 -1.67 14.97 14.94
C GLU A 125 -1.46 14.34 13.55
N GLN A 126 -2.29 13.36 13.17
CA GLN A 126 -1.98 12.52 12.00
C GLN A 126 -2.55 13.08 10.70
N THR A 127 -1.64 13.43 9.79
CA THR A 127 -1.98 13.89 8.43
C THR A 127 -1.76 12.77 7.42
N VAL A 128 -2.73 12.55 6.52
CA VAL A 128 -2.58 11.61 5.39
C VAL A 128 -1.92 12.33 4.23
N THR A 129 -0.69 11.93 3.93
CA THR A 129 0.06 12.43 2.77
C THR A 129 0.20 11.32 1.74
N TYR A 130 -0.18 11.61 0.50
CA TYR A 130 -0.02 10.67 -0.61
C TYR A 130 0.25 11.40 -1.92
N GLU A 131 0.97 10.75 -2.81
CA GLU A 131 1.05 11.12 -4.22
C GLU A 131 0.24 10.09 -5.01
N PRO A 132 -0.69 10.50 -5.89
CA PRO A 132 -1.43 9.57 -6.75
C PRO A 132 -0.48 8.73 -7.62
N ALA A 133 -0.74 7.43 -7.71
CA ALA A 133 -0.02 6.56 -8.64
C ALA A 133 -0.37 6.96 -10.08
N VAL A 134 0.65 7.00 -10.94
CA VAL A 134 0.43 7.26 -12.38
C VAL A 134 -0.46 6.15 -12.92
N GLN A 135 -1.64 6.52 -13.40
CA GLN A 135 -2.48 5.57 -14.11
C GLN A 135 -1.80 5.27 -15.45
N GLY A 136 -1.33 4.04 -15.64
CA GLY A 136 -0.89 3.60 -16.97
C GLY A 136 -2.01 3.82 -17.99
N PRO A 137 -1.69 3.98 -19.29
CA PRO A 137 -2.71 4.18 -20.30
C PRO A 137 -3.76 3.07 -20.20
N ALA A 138 -5.04 3.45 -20.23
CA ALA A 138 -6.14 2.49 -20.26
C ALA A 138 -5.86 1.45 -21.36
N PRO A 139 -6.15 0.16 -21.12
CA PRO A 139 -5.97 -0.85 -22.14
C PRO A 139 -6.80 -0.40 -23.34
N ARG A 140 -6.15 -0.26 -24.51
CA ARG A 140 -6.89 -0.02 -25.76
C ARG A 140 -7.80 -1.23 -25.90
N GLY A 141 -9.10 -1.02 -25.70
CA GLY A 141 -10.09 -2.05 -25.94
C GLY A 141 -9.81 -2.67 -27.30
N SER A 142 -9.98 -3.98 -27.38
CA SER A 142 -9.89 -4.79 -28.60
C SER A 142 -11.00 -4.39 -29.59
N ALA A 143 -10.94 -3.17 -30.11
CA ALA A 143 -11.64 -2.75 -31.30
C ALA A 143 -10.76 -3.13 -32.47
N ARG A 144 -11.14 -4.21 -33.17
CA ARG A 144 -10.63 -4.56 -34.49
C ARG A 144 -10.94 -3.40 -35.43
N GLN A 145 -10.04 -2.45 -35.62
CA GLN A 145 -10.23 -1.37 -36.59
C GLN A 145 -8.99 -1.10 -37.44
N ARG A 146 -9.27 -1.01 -38.73
CA ARG A 146 -8.38 -0.87 -39.88
C ARG A 146 -7.83 0.55 -39.97
N GLN A 147 -6.57 0.65 -40.38
CA GLN A 147 -5.90 1.70 -41.17
C GLN A 147 -6.07 3.20 -40.81
N GLY A 148 -4.93 3.85 -40.48
CA GLY A 148 -4.42 5.06 -41.17
C GLY A 148 -4.70 6.46 -40.59
N GLY A 149 -3.64 7.20 -40.21
CA GLY A 149 -3.67 8.69 -40.07
C GLY A 149 -2.64 9.28 -39.09
N PRO A 150 -1.96 10.42 -39.39
CA PRO A 150 -0.64 10.74 -38.83
C PRO A 150 -0.62 11.50 -37.49
N ARG A 151 0.53 11.38 -36.80
CA ARG A 151 0.86 11.85 -35.45
C ARG A 151 1.05 13.37 -35.37
N ARG A 152 0.60 13.99 -34.27
CA ARG A 152 1.07 15.29 -33.80
C ARG A 152 1.82 15.14 -32.46
N ARG A 153 3.00 15.76 -32.40
CA ARG A 153 3.86 16.12 -31.26
C ARG A 153 3.20 17.24 -30.44
N ASP A 154 3.49 17.60 -29.18
CA ASP A 154 4.31 17.18 -28.03
C ASP A 154 3.74 17.99 -26.83
N ALA A 155 3.94 17.57 -25.56
CA ALA A 155 4.21 18.46 -24.41
C ALA A 155 4.42 17.66 -23.09
N PRO A 156 5.25 18.15 -22.16
CA PRO A 156 5.85 17.34 -21.09
C PRO A 156 4.96 17.20 -19.84
N GLY A 157 5.24 16.13 -19.11
CA GLY A 157 4.55 15.70 -17.90
C GLY A 157 4.66 16.71 -16.76
N ARG A 158 3.54 16.88 -16.06
CA ARG A 158 3.43 17.64 -14.82
C ARG A 158 3.74 16.68 -13.67
N GLU A 159 4.83 16.94 -12.95
CA GLU A 159 5.18 16.22 -11.73
C GLU A 159 4.01 16.27 -10.73
N GLY A 160 3.68 15.10 -10.17
CA GLY A 160 2.60 14.93 -9.22
C GLY A 160 2.96 15.59 -7.90
N ARG A 161 2.36 16.75 -7.60
CA ARG A 161 2.46 17.34 -6.25
C ARG A 161 1.72 16.44 -5.26
N ALA A 162 2.39 16.07 -4.16
CA ALA A 162 1.79 15.36 -3.04
C ALA A 162 0.53 16.07 -2.55
N ARG A 163 -0.52 15.30 -2.27
CA ARG A 163 -1.80 15.76 -1.71
C ARG A 163 -1.82 15.44 -0.21
N GLN A 164 -2.33 16.37 0.57
CA GLN A 164 -2.57 16.20 2.00
C GLN A 164 -4.09 16.20 2.24
N ARG A 165 -4.56 15.26 3.06
CA ARG A 165 -5.92 15.25 3.60
C ARG A 165 -5.84 14.95 5.09
N SER A 166 -6.59 15.67 5.91
CA SER A 166 -6.77 15.34 7.32
C SER A 166 -7.74 14.16 7.43
N ILE A 167 -7.49 13.25 8.36
CA ILE A 167 -8.49 12.23 8.72
C ILE A 167 -9.47 12.93 9.67
N GLY A 168 -10.60 13.37 9.12
CA GLY A 168 -11.69 13.91 9.94
C GLY A 168 -12.37 12.79 10.72
N ALA A 169 -12.55 13.01 12.02
CA ALA A 169 -13.43 12.23 12.90
C ALA A 169 -14.87 12.18 12.37
#